data_AF-A0A4R6GER6-F1
#
_entry.id   AF-A0A4R6GER6-F1
#
_cell.length_a   1.000
_cell.length_b   1.000
_cell.length_c   1.000
_cell.angle_alpha   90.00
_cell.angle_beta   90.00
_cell.angle_gamma   90.00
#
_symmetry.space_group_name_H-M   'P 1'
#
loop_
_entity.id
_entity.type
_entity.pdbx_description
1 polymer ?
#
loop_
_entity_poly.entity_id
_entity_poly.type
_entity_poly.pdbx_seq_one_letter_code
_entity_poly.pdbx_strand_id
1 'polypeptide(L)'
;MIPRDLSKDIKTRLQSISGQLNGLIKMLDENKDPEKILIQFKAAQKGLDKAHFLLLDEVYRKALAITISETVEACPGNCGNEERIEFIRKQFPDLELNSLTDKMKEIDELKRRLESYISENRSE
;
A
#
# COMPACT_ATOMS: atom_id res chain seq x y z
N MET A 1 9.62 1.85 2.19
CA MET A 1 8.46 2.68 2.64
C MET A 1 7.69 3.22 1.44
N ILE A 2 6.37 3.45 1.59
CA ILE A 2 5.48 3.87 0.48
C ILE A 2 5.85 5.28 -0.02
N PRO A 3 6.16 5.44 -1.32
CA PRO A 3 6.38 6.74 -1.94
C PRO A 3 5.18 7.69 -1.79
N ARG A 4 5.45 8.95 -1.45
CA ARG A 4 4.39 9.95 -1.15
C ARG A 4 3.50 10.23 -2.36
N ASP A 5 4.09 10.25 -3.55
CA ASP A 5 3.43 10.38 -4.84
C ASP A 5 2.39 9.29 -5.06
N LEU A 6 2.70 8.03 -4.73
CA LEU A 6 1.74 6.93 -4.86
C LEU A 6 0.55 7.08 -3.90
N SER A 7 0.76 7.64 -2.70
CA SER A 7 -0.31 7.81 -1.70
C SER A 7 -1.19 9.05 -1.89
N LYS A 8 -0.79 10.00 -2.74
CA LYS A 8 -1.46 11.31 -2.89
C LYS A 8 -2.90 11.17 -3.36
N ASP A 9 -3.15 10.32 -4.34
CA ASP A 9 -4.49 10.12 -4.91
C ASP A 9 -5.44 9.46 -3.91
N ILE A 10 -4.94 8.54 -3.08
CA ILE A 10 -5.71 7.94 -2.00
C ILE A 10 -6.12 9.01 -0.98
N LYS A 11 -5.20 9.89 -0.60
CA LYS A 11 -5.51 10.99 0.33
C LYS A 11 -6.63 11.89 -0.21
N THR A 12 -6.58 12.27 -1.48
CA THR A 12 -7.63 13.09 -2.12
C THR A 12 -8.99 12.39 -2.09
N ARG A 13 -9.03 11.08 -2.37
CA ARG A 13 -10.27 10.28 -2.30
C ARG A 13 -10.85 10.21 -0.88
N LEU A 14 -9.99 10.00 0.12
CA LEU A 14 -10.41 9.97 1.53
C LEU A 14 -10.96 11.32 1.98
N GLN A 15 -10.38 12.43 1.54
CA GLN A 15 -10.91 13.77 1.81
C GLN A 15 -12.31 13.96 1.19
N SER A 16 -12.53 13.47 -0.04
CA SER A 16 -13.86 13.48 -0.65
C SER A 16 -14.88 12.65 0.13
N ILE A 17 -14.49 11.46 0.60
CA ILE A 17 -15.37 10.58 1.42
C ILE A 17 -15.68 11.26 2.76
N SER A 18 -14.70 11.90 3.40
CA SER A 18 -14.93 12.68 4.61
C SER A 18 -15.99 13.77 4.39
N GLY A 19 -15.96 14.46 3.24
CA GLY A 19 -17.03 15.38 2.84
C GLY A 19 -18.40 14.72 2.73
N GLN A 20 -18.49 13.52 2.16
CA GLN A 20 -19.73 12.74 2.07
C GLN A 20 -20.26 12.33 3.45
N LEU A 21 -19.38 11.90 4.36
CA LEU A 21 -19.74 11.54 5.73
C LEU A 21 -20.27 12.76 6.50
N ASN A 22 -19.63 13.92 6.35
CA ASN A 22 -20.14 15.17 6.93
C ASN A 22 -21.51 15.55 6.37
N GLY A 23 -21.75 15.31 5.08
CA GLY A 23 -23.07 15.47 4.46
C GLY A 23 -24.12 14.54 5.08
N LEU A 24 -23.79 13.27 5.30
CA LEU A 24 -24.67 12.29 5.95
C LEU A 24 -25.06 12.68 7.37
N ILE A 25 -24.10 13.16 8.17
CA ILE A 25 -24.37 13.66 9.54
C ILE A 25 -25.42 14.78 9.48
N LYS A 26 -25.23 15.77 8.61
CA LYS A 26 -26.21 16.86 8.43
C LYS A 26 -27.58 16.36 7.98
N MET A 27 -27.63 15.36 7.10
CA MET A 27 -28.91 14.79 6.65
C MET A 27 -29.68 14.11 7.79
N LEU A 28 -28.97 13.48 8.72
CA LEU A 28 -29.55 12.89 9.93
C LEU A 28 -30.05 13.98 10.89
N ASP A 29 -29.23 15.02 11.12
CA ASP A 29 -29.60 16.15 11.98
C ASP A 29 -30.85 16.90 11.47
N GLU A 30 -30.97 17.03 10.14
CA GLU A 30 -32.08 17.71 9.47
C GLU A 30 -33.32 16.82 9.25
N ASN A 31 -33.35 15.59 9.80
CA ASN A 31 -34.43 14.61 9.59
C ASN A 31 -34.82 14.46 8.10
N LYS A 32 -33.82 14.37 7.21
CA LYS A 32 -34.07 14.18 5.77
C LYS A 32 -34.75 12.85 5.49
N ASP A 33 -35.33 12.78 4.29
CA ASP A 33 -35.87 11.56 3.69
C ASP A 33 -34.92 10.36 3.88
N PRO A 34 -35.38 9.29 4.58
CA PRO A 34 -34.59 8.08 4.81
C PRO A 34 -34.04 7.44 3.53
N GLU A 35 -34.77 7.50 2.41
CA GLU A 35 -34.30 6.92 1.14
C GLU A 35 -33.08 7.68 0.62
N LYS A 36 -33.08 9.01 0.73
CA LYS A 36 -31.94 9.84 0.36
C LYS A 36 -30.73 9.59 1.25
N ILE A 37 -30.94 9.43 2.56
CA ILE A 37 -29.87 9.08 3.51
C ILE A 37 -29.25 7.74 3.09
N LEU A 38 -30.07 6.73 2.80
CA LEU A 38 -29.60 5.41 2.40
C LEU A 38 -28.79 5.46 1.10
N ILE A 39 -29.21 6.25 0.10
CA ILE A 39 -28.48 6.43 -1.15
C ILE A 39 -27.09 7.03 -0.90
N GLN A 40 -27.02 8.10 -0.10
CA GLN A 40 -25.74 8.75 0.22
C GLN A 40 -24.82 7.85 1.03
N PHE A 41 -25.38 7.06 1.95
CA PHE A 41 -24.62 6.10 2.75
C PHE A 41 -23.99 5.02 1.87
N LYS A 42 -24.77 4.44 0.94
CA LYS A 42 -24.26 3.48 -0.05
C LYS A 42 -23.18 4.08 -0.96
N ALA A 43 -23.31 5.36 -1.32
CA ALA A 43 -22.30 6.05 -2.12
C ALA A 43 -20.97 6.20 -1.36
N ALA A 44 -21.02 6.59 -0.08
CA ALA A 44 -19.84 6.68 0.78
C ALA A 44 -19.17 5.31 0.98
N GLN A 45 -19.95 4.26 1.21
CA GLN A 45 -19.45 2.89 1.33
C GLN A 45 -18.70 2.45 0.07
N LYS A 46 -19.33 2.56 -1.11
CA LYS A 46 -18.67 2.22 -2.39
C LYS A 46 -17.42 3.06 -2.65
N GLY A 47 -17.44 4.33 -2.26
CA GLY A 47 -16.28 5.22 -2.34
C GLY A 47 -15.11 4.69 -1.53
N LEU A 48 -15.37 4.26 -0.29
CA LEU A 48 -14.38 3.69 0.60
C LEU A 48 -13.85 2.35 0.10
N ASP A 49 -14.72 1.45 -0.35
CA ASP A 49 -14.32 0.15 -0.93
C ASP A 49 -13.37 0.33 -2.11
N LYS A 50 -13.66 1.29 -2.99
CA LYS A 50 -12.80 1.61 -4.13
C LYS A 50 -11.47 2.23 -3.69
N ALA A 51 -11.47 3.11 -2.70
CA ALA A 51 -10.24 3.68 -2.16
C ALA A 51 -9.35 2.60 -1.52
N HIS A 52 -9.95 1.65 -0.81
CA HIS A 52 -9.26 0.51 -0.22
C HIS A 52 -8.64 -0.39 -1.30
N PHE A 53 -9.39 -0.75 -2.34
CA PHE A 53 -8.86 -1.55 -3.45
C PHE A 53 -7.66 -0.87 -4.12
N LEU A 54 -7.79 0.43 -4.44
CA LEU A 54 -6.70 1.20 -5.04
C LEU A 54 -5.47 1.29 -4.13
N LEU A 55 -5.65 1.38 -2.82
CA LEU A 55 -4.53 1.38 -1.88
C LEU A 55 -3.72 0.06 -1.99
N LEU A 56 -4.40 -1.08 -2.04
CA LEU A 56 -3.71 -2.37 -2.14
C LEU A 56 -3.07 -2.55 -3.53
N ASP A 57 -3.83 -2.33 -4.59
CA ASP A 57 -3.41 -2.69 -5.94
C ASP A 57 -2.49 -1.64 -6.59
N GLU A 58 -2.80 -0.35 -6.45
CA GLU A 58 -2.04 0.71 -7.13
C GLU A 58 -0.92 1.27 -6.25
N VAL A 59 -1.09 1.30 -4.93
CA VAL A 59 -0.10 1.91 -4.04
C VAL A 59 0.84 0.84 -3.47
N TYR A 60 0.29 -0.18 -2.80
CA TYR A 60 1.12 -1.15 -2.08
C TYR A 60 1.86 -2.07 -3.05
N ARG A 61 1.18 -2.61 -4.06
CA ARG A 61 1.81 -3.47 -5.07
C ARG A 61 2.92 -2.73 -5.82
N LYS A 62 2.71 -1.46 -6.22
CA LYS A 62 3.77 -0.65 -6.87
C LYS A 62 4.92 -0.33 -5.92
N ALA A 63 4.64 0.06 -4.68
CA ALA A 63 5.69 0.31 -3.69
C ALA A 63 6.52 -0.95 -3.41
N LEU A 64 5.86 -2.12 -3.36
CA LEU A 64 6.52 -3.41 -3.19
C LEU A 64 7.39 -3.75 -4.41
N ALA A 65 6.91 -3.53 -5.64
CA ALA A 65 7.70 -3.70 -6.86
C ALA A 65 8.97 -2.84 -6.88
N ILE A 66 8.85 -1.56 -6.53
CA ILE A 66 9.99 -0.63 -6.42
C ILE A 66 11.01 -1.17 -5.41
N THR A 67 10.54 -1.58 -4.23
CA THR A 67 11.42 -2.10 -3.18
C THR A 67 12.10 -3.40 -3.60
N ILE A 68 11.40 -4.30 -4.31
CA ILE A 68 11.99 -5.52 -4.89
C ILE A 68 13.10 -5.15 -5.88
N SER A 69 12.83 -4.23 -6.81
CA SER A 69 13.81 -3.79 -7.80
C SER A 69 15.07 -3.24 -7.15
N GLU A 70 14.92 -2.32 -6.19
CA GLU A 70 16.04 -1.76 -5.42
C GLU A 70 16.83 -2.84 -4.68
N THR A 71 16.14 -3.82 -4.08
CA THR A 71 16.78 -4.91 -3.33
C THR A 71 17.56 -5.84 -4.25
N VAL A 72 17.04 -6.13 -5.44
CA VAL A 72 17.72 -6.94 -6.47
C VAL A 72 18.96 -6.20 -6.99
N GLU A 73 18.84 -4.90 -7.30
CA GLU A 73 19.95 -4.08 -7.78
C GLU A 73 21.07 -3.93 -6.74
N ALA A 74 20.72 -3.88 -5.45
CA ALA A 74 21.68 -3.75 -4.36
C ALA A 74 22.44 -5.04 -4.04
N CYS A 75 21.98 -6.22 -4.48
CA CYS A 75 22.66 -7.48 -4.20
C CYS A 75 23.72 -7.80 -5.28
N PRO A 76 25.02 -7.83 -4.96
CA PRO A 76 26.09 -8.14 -5.91
C PRO A 76 26.19 -9.62 -6.32
N GLY A 77 25.28 -10.49 -5.88
CA GLY A 77 25.27 -11.94 -6.19
C GLY A 77 25.94 -12.83 -5.14
N ASN A 78 26.41 -12.27 -4.03
CA ASN A 78 26.96 -12.96 -2.84
C ASN A 78 26.54 -12.26 -1.51
N CYS A 79 25.36 -11.65 -1.49
CA CYS A 79 24.73 -11.01 -0.34
C CYS A 79 24.08 -11.99 0.67
N GLY A 80 24.17 -13.31 0.47
CA GLY A 80 23.69 -14.34 1.40
C GLY A 80 22.16 -14.44 1.52
N ASN A 81 21.43 -13.81 0.60
CA ASN A 81 19.97 -13.78 0.54
C ASN A 81 19.44 -13.95 -0.90
N GLU A 82 20.27 -14.40 -1.84
CA GLU A 82 20.00 -14.47 -3.28
C GLU A 82 18.75 -15.29 -3.57
N GLU A 83 18.68 -16.51 -3.02
CA GLU A 83 17.55 -17.41 -3.22
C GLU A 83 16.23 -16.78 -2.74
N ARG A 84 16.28 -16.04 -1.62
CA ARG A 84 15.10 -15.40 -1.03
C ARG A 84 14.66 -14.18 -1.85
N ILE A 85 15.61 -13.37 -2.33
CA ILE A 85 15.34 -12.24 -3.22
C ILE A 85 14.72 -12.73 -4.53
N GLU A 86 15.27 -13.77 -5.13
CA GLU A 86 14.76 -14.34 -6.39
C GLU A 86 13.39 -14.98 -6.20
N PHE A 87 13.18 -15.68 -5.09
CA PHE A 87 11.87 -16.25 -4.73
C PHE A 87 10.80 -15.16 -4.61
N ILE A 88 11.09 -14.10 -3.86
CA ILE A 88 10.16 -12.97 -3.69
C ILE A 88 9.83 -12.31 -5.03
N ARG A 89 10.85 -12.10 -5.89
CA ARG A 89 10.64 -11.53 -7.24
C ARG A 89 9.73 -12.39 -8.10
N LYS A 90 9.91 -13.72 -8.06
CA LYS A 90 9.09 -14.68 -8.84
C LYS A 90 7.65 -14.77 -8.34
N GLN A 91 7.44 -14.68 -7.03
CA GLN A 91 6.12 -14.80 -6.42
C GLN A 91 5.32 -13.48 -6.45
N PHE A 92 5.99 -12.34 -6.64
CA PHE A 92 5.35 -11.03 -6.63
C PHE A 92 4.12 -10.89 -7.54
N PRO A 93 4.12 -11.37 -8.80
CA PRO A 93 2.96 -11.25 -9.69
C PRO A 93 1.70 -11.95 -9.16
N ASP A 94 1.88 -13.03 -8.40
CA ASP A 94 0.79 -13.89 -7.92
C ASP A 94 0.35 -13.55 -6.48
N LEU A 95 0.91 -12.50 -5.87
CA LEU A 95 0.57 -12.11 -4.51
C LEU A 95 -0.87 -11.58 -4.41
N GLU A 96 -1.64 -12.21 -3.51
CA GLU A 96 -2.97 -11.77 -3.13
C GLU A 96 -2.92 -10.42 -2.38
N LEU A 97 -3.91 -9.56 -2.63
CA LEU A 97 -3.98 -8.19 -2.08
C LEU A 97 -3.96 -8.15 -0.55
N ASN A 98 -4.59 -9.13 0.10
CA ASN A 98 -4.64 -9.29 1.57
C ASN A 98 -3.25 -9.55 2.19
N SER A 99 -2.33 -10.18 1.44
CA SER A 99 -1.01 -10.59 1.90
C SER A 99 0.09 -9.54 1.64
N LEU A 100 -0.24 -8.48 0.88
CA LEU A 100 0.74 -7.47 0.46
C LEU A 100 1.44 -6.81 1.65
N THR A 101 0.71 -6.50 2.73
CA THR A 101 1.29 -5.80 3.88
C THR A 101 2.33 -6.64 4.63
N ASP A 102 2.15 -7.95 4.70
CA ASP A 102 3.11 -8.85 5.34
C ASP A 102 4.38 -8.99 4.49
N LYS A 103 4.21 -9.06 3.16
CA LYS A 103 5.35 -9.07 2.22
C LYS A 103 6.13 -7.77 2.22
N MET A 104 5.45 -6.63 2.34
CA MET A 104 6.12 -5.33 2.50
C MET A 104 7.01 -5.30 3.74
N LYS A 105 6.57 -5.87 4.88
CA LYS A 105 7.39 -5.96 6.09
C LYS A 105 8.60 -6.87 5.89
N GLU A 106 8.39 -8.05 5.28
CA GLU A 106 9.46 -9.02 5.02
C GLU A 106 10.59 -8.41 4.18
N ILE A 107 10.25 -7.67 3.11
CA ILE A 107 11.26 -7.03 2.26
C ILE A 107 11.96 -5.87 2.97
N ASP A 108 11.23 -5.07 3.75
CA ASP A 108 11.81 -3.95 4.48
C ASP A 108 12.85 -4.42 5.53
N GLU A 109 12.61 -5.59 6.14
CA GLU A 109 13.58 -6.24 7.01
C GLU A 109 14.83 -6.75 6.25
N LEU A 110 14.63 -7.36 5.07
CA LEU A 110 15.74 -7.81 4.22
C LEU A 110 16.61 -6.63 3.77
N LYS A 111 15.97 -5.54 3.31
CA LYS A 111 16.67 -4.32 2.89
C LYS A 111 17.56 -3.77 4.01
N ARG A 112 17.03 -3.67 5.24
CA ARG A 112 17.81 -3.23 6.42
C ARG A 112 19.03 -4.11 6.68
N ARG A 113 18.89 -5.45 6.58
CA ARG A 113 20.01 -6.39 6.77
C ARG A 113 21.08 -6.24 5.67
N LEU A 114 20.66 -6.04 4.42
CA LEU A 114 21.56 -5.77 3.31
C LEU A 114 22.32 -4.46 3.49
N GLU A 115 21.64 -3.40 3.94
CA GLU A 115 22.29 -2.12 4.24
C GLU A 115 23.36 -2.27 5.34
N SER A 116 23.08 -3.02 6.41
CA SER A 116 24.08 -3.38 7.43
C SER A 116 25.27 -4.15 6.83
N TYR A 117 25.01 -5.20 6.06
CA TYR A 117 26.06 -6.01 5.43
C TYR A 117 26.97 -5.19 4.50
N ILE A 118 26.40 -4.29 3.71
CA ILE A 118 27.16 -3.40 2.81
C ILE A 118 27.97 -2.38 3.61
N SER A 119 27.45 -1.90 4.74
CA SER A 119 28.17 -0.95 5.60
C SER A 119 29.37 -1.59 6.32
N GLU A 120 29.22 -2.83 6.76
CA GLU A 120 30.28 -3.60 7.42
C GLU A 120 31.40 -3.97 6.42
N ASN A 121 31.05 -4.43 5.22
CA ASN A 121 32.02 -4.80 4.18
C ASN A 121 32.58 -3.60 3.37
N ARG A 122 32.17 -2.35 3.66
CA ARG A 122 32.82 -1.13 3.14
C ARG A 122 33.91 -0.57 4.06
N SER A 123 34.10 -1.18 5.23
CA SER A 123 35.08 -0.76 6.24
C SER A 123 36.39 -1.55 6.21
N GLU A 124 36.53 -2.47 5.23
CA GLU A 124 37.77 -3.16 4.85
C GLU A 124 38.24 -2.70 3.47
#